data_AF-A3IQP7-F1
#
_entry.id   AF-A3IQP7-F1
#
_cell.length_a   1.000
_cell.length_b   1.000
_cell.length_c   1.000
_cell.angle_alpha   90.00
_cell.angle_beta   90.00
_cell.angle_gamma   90.00
#
_symmetry.space_group_name_H-M   'P 1'
#
loop_
_entity.id
_entity.type
_entity.pdbx_description
1 polymer ?
#
loop_
_entity_poly.entity_id
_entity_poly.type
_entity_poly.pdbx_seq_one_letter_code
_entity_poly.pdbx_strand_id
1 'polypeptide(L)' 'METITLQVDPEIAKAYREAEPEKQQKISIIVNNWLKSIIQEKSLEKIIEEMQEQAKANGLTQEILDKILENE' A
#
# COMPACT_ATOMS: atom_id res chain seq x y z
N MET A 1 12.15 4.14 13.75
CA MET A 1 11.86 5.04 12.62
C MET A 1 13.18 5.39 11.97
N GLU A 2 13.22 5.47 10.66
CA GLU A 2 14.38 5.92 9.90
C GLU A 2 14.10 7.31 9.32
N THR A 3 15.15 8.11 9.14
CA THR A 3 15.01 9.48 8.62
C THR A 3 15.45 9.53 7.17
N ILE A 4 14.55 9.99 6.31
CA ILE A 4 14.84 10.36 4.92
C ILE A 4 14.77 11.87 4.76
N THR A 5 15.55 12.43 3.84
CA THR A 5 15.46 13.86 3.48
C THR A 5 14.72 13.99 2.16
N LEU A 6 13.62 14.75 2.16
CA LEU A 6 12.83 15.03 0.97
C LEU A 6 12.91 16.52 0.66
N GLN A 7 13.09 16.85 -0.62
CA GLN A 7 12.98 18.23 -1.08
C GLN A 7 11.49 18.59 -1.19
N VAL A 8 11.13 19.73 -0.62
CA VAL A 8 9.78 20.31 -0.66
C VAL A 8 9.89 21.79 -0.98
N ASP A 9 8.79 22.43 -1.35
CA ASP A 9 8.79 23.86 -1.61
C ASP A 9 9.28 24.66 -0.39
N PRO A 10 10.03 25.76 -0.59
CA PRO A 10 10.60 26.54 0.51
C PRO A 10 9.56 27.02 1.54
N GLU A 11 8.36 27.37 1.07
CA GLU A 11 7.25 27.81 1.91
C GLU A 11 6.74 26.69 2.82
N ILE A 12 6.65 25.46 2.30
CA ILE A 12 6.27 24.27 3.06
C ILE A 12 7.33 23.97 4.11
N ALA A 13 8.62 24.01 3.73
CA ALA A 13 9.73 23.79 4.65
C ALA A 13 9.72 24.81 5.80
N LYS A 14 9.44 26.07 5.50
CA LYS A 14 9.30 27.13 6.51
C LYS A 14 8.11 26.86 7.43
N ALA A 15 6.92 26.65 6.86
CA ALA A 15 5.70 26.41 7.62
C ALA A 15 5.77 25.16 8.51
N TYR A 16 6.46 24.11 8.06
CA TYR A 16 6.68 22.90 8.87
C TYR A 16 7.60 23.18 10.07
N ARG A 17 8.71 23.91 9.87
CA ARG A 17 9.65 24.27 10.95
C ARG A 17 9.03 25.19 12.00
N GLU A 18 8.15 26.08 11.57
CA GLU A 18 7.44 27.03 12.45
C GLU A 18 6.21 26.41 13.12
N ALA A 19 5.80 25.19 12.72
CA ALA A 19 4.65 24.52 13.32
C ALA A 19 4.97 23.95 14.70
N GLU A 20 3.96 23.96 15.58
CA GLU A 20 4.02 23.30 16.88
C GLU A 20 4.38 21.80 16.77
N PRO A 21 5.08 21.21 17.76
CA PRO A 21 5.52 19.82 17.72
C PRO A 21 4.39 18.81 17.44
N GLU A 22 3.20 19.05 18.00
CA GLU A 22 2.03 18.19 17.75
C GLU A 22 1.61 18.20 16.27
N LYS A 23 1.68 19.37 15.62
CA LYS A 23 1.35 19.50 14.20
C LYS A 23 2.42 18.86 13.32
N GLN A 24 3.69 18.99 13.67
CA GLN A 24 4.78 18.28 12.98
C GLN A 24 4.59 16.76 13.06
N GLN A 25 4.23 16.22 14.22
CA GLN A 25 3.96 14.80 14.41
C GLN A 25 2.78 14.33 13.56
N LYS A 26 1.68 15.08 13.52
CA LYS A 26 0.52 14.77 12.65
C LYS A 26 0.91 14.73 11.17
N ILE A 27 1.70 15.71 10.72
CA ILE A 27 2.20 15.75 9.34
C ILE A 27 3.06 14.52 9.05
N SER A 28 3.98 14.15 9.96
CA SER A 28 4.82 12.96 9.80
C SER A 28 4.00 11.69 9.62
N ILE A 29 2.94 11.49 10.41
CA ILE A 29 2.04 10.33 10.28
C ILE A 29 1.36 10.30 8.92
N ILE A 30 0.83 11.45 8.47
CA ILE A 30 0.15 11.56 7.17
C ILE A 30 1.12 11.24 6.03
N VAL A 31 2.33 11.83 6.04
CA VAL A 31 3.35 11.60 5.00
C VAL A 31 3.78 10.13 4.98
N ASN A 32 4.00 9.51 6.14
CA ASN A 32 4.37 8.09 6.21
C ASN A 32 3.29 7.18 5.62
N ASN A 33 2.02 7.43 5.95
CA ASN A 33 0.90 6.64 5.40
C ASN A 33 0.76 6.84 3.88
N TRP A 34 0.91 8.06 3.41
CA TRP A 34 0.86 8.38 1.98
C TRP A 34 2.01 7.73 1.21
N LEU A 35 3.25 7.85 1.70
CA LEU A 35 4.43 7.18 1.12
C LEU A 35 4.25 5.67 1.09
N LYS A 36 3.74 5.08 2.18
CA LYS A 36 3.43 3.65 2.22
C LYS A 36 2.40 3.28 1.16
N SER A 37 1.34 4.06 0.97
CA SER A 37 0.33 3.78 -0.04
C SER A 37 0.87 3.86 -1.48
N ILE A 38 1.82 4.76 -1.75
CA ILE A 38 2.42 4.89 -3.08
C ILE A 38 3.40 3.74 -3.34
N ILE A 39 4.23 3.41 -2.35
CA ILE A 39 5.23 2.34 -2.47
C ILE A 39 4.56 0.97 -2.48
N GLN A 40 3.44 0.81 -1.78
CA GLN A 40 2.60 -0.39 -1.81
C GLN A 40 1.73 -0.46 -3.07
N GLU A 41 2.25 -0.07 -4.25
CA GLU A 41 1.72 -0.58 -5.51
C GLU A 41 1.60 -2.09 -5.35
N LYS A 42 0.37 -2.59 -5.22
CA LYS A 42 0.14 -4.03 -5.23
C LYS A 42 0.56 -4.44 -6.63
N SER A 43 1.71 -5.10 -6.72
CA SER A 43 2.16 -5.65 -7.98
C SER A 43 1.06 -6.57 -8.51
N LEU A 44 0.97 -6.71 -9.82
CA LEU A 44 -0.01 -7.61 -10.44
C LEU A 44 0.08 -9.01 -9.82
N GLU A 45 1.29 -9.46 -9.47
CA GLU A 45 1.53 -10.72 -8.77
C GLU A 45 0.82 -10.78 -7.42
N LYS A 46 0.87 -9.71 -6.63
CA LYS A 46 0.19 -9.65 -5.32
C LYS A 46 -1.33 -9.63 -5.44
N ILE A 47 -1.86 -8.99 -6.49
CA ILE A 47 -3.29 -9.00 -6.79
C ILE A 47 -3.72 -10.42 -7.19
N ILE A 48 -2.95 -11.07 -8.07
CA ILE A 48 -3.19 -12.46 -8.50
C ILE A 48 -3.12 -13.41 -7.29
N GLU A 49 -2.14 -13.25 -6.41
CA GLU A 49 -2.00 -14.06 -5.20
C GLU A 49 -3.22 -13.91 -4.27
N GLU A 50 -3.65 -12.69 -3.99
CA GLU A 50 -4.86 -12.42 -3.20
C GLU A 50 -6.12 -13.02 -3.85
N MET A 51 -6.26 -12.90 -5.17
CA MET A 51 -7.39 -13.49 -5.90
C MET A 51 -7.37 -15.03 -5.84
N GLN A 52 -6.20 -15.65 -5.95
CA GLN A 52 -6.04 -17.10 -5.84
C GLN A 52 -6.38 -17.59 -4.43
N GLU A 53 -5.96 -16.87 -3.39
CA GLU A 53 -6.33 -17.18 -2.01
C GLU A 53 -7.84 -17.06 -1.77
N GLN A 54 -8.47 -15.99 -2.26
CA GLN A 54 -9.92 -15.81 -2.17
C GLN A 54 -10.69 -16.91 -2.93
N ALA A 55 -10.23 -17.26 -4.13
CA ALA A 55 -10.86 -18.32 -4.91
C ALA A 55 -10.79 -19.67 -4.16
N LYS A 56 -9.62 -20.02 -3.61
CA LYS A 56 -9.46 -21.21 -2.76
C LYS A 56 -10.36 -21.17 -1.53
N ALA A 57 -10.43 -20.04 -0.82
CA ALA A 57 -11.29 -19.86 0.34
C ALA A 57 -12.78 -20.01 0.00
N ASN A 58 -13.18 -19.60 -1.21
CA ASN A 58 -14.53 -19.76 -1.74
C ASN A 58 -14.79 -21.15 -2.36
N GLY A 59 -13.85 -22.10 -2.19
CA GLY A 59 -14.01 -23.49 -2.61
C GLY A 59 -13.54 -23.79 -4.03
N LEU A 60 -12.90 -22.85 -4.74
CA LEU A 60 -12.22 -23.15 -6.00
C LEU A 60 -10.90 -23.87 -5.69
N THR A 61 -11.00 -25.19 -5.52
CA THR A 61 -9.85 -26.08 -5.41
C THR A 61 -9.32 -26.43 -6.80
N GLN A 62 -8.08 -26.92 -6.86
CA GLN A 62 -7.49 -27.37 -8.13
C GLN A 62 -8.38 -28.42 -8.81
N GLU A 63 -8.94 -29.36 -8.05
CA GLU A 63 -9.85 -30.39 -8.57
C GLU A 63 -11.12 -29.80 -9.21
N ILE A 64 -11.70 -28.75 -8.63
CA ILE A 64 -12.89 -28.09 -9.17
C ILE A 64 -12.54 -27.30 -10.42
N LEU A 65 -11.39 -26.62 -10.41
CA LEU A 65 -10.88 -25.90 -11.58
C LEU A 65 -10.64 -26.86 -12.75
N ASP A 66 -9.98 -28.00 -12.50
CA ASP A 66 -9.70 -29.01 -13.53
C ASP A 66 -11.00 -29.55 -14.14
N LYS A 67 -12.02 -29.82 -13.31
CA LYS A 67 -13.36 -30.23 -13.78
C LYS A 67 -14.06 -29.15 -14.61
N ILE A 68 -13.85 -27.87 -14.33
CA ILE A 68 -14.43 -26.79 -15.13
C ILE A 68 -13.73 -26.73 -16.49
N LEU A 69 -12.40 -26.83 -16.51
CA LEU A 69 -11.58 -26.74 -17.72
C LEU A 69 -11.72 -27.96 -18.65
N GLU A 70 -12.02 -29.15 -18.11
CA GLU A 70 -12.32 -30.34 -18.90
C GLU A 70 -13.68 -30.27 -19.64
N ASN A 71 -14.56 -29.35 -19.26
CA ASN A 71 -15.89 -29.16 -19.86
C ASN A 71 -15.93 -28.01 -20.90
N GLU A 72 -14.78 -27.44 -21.26
CA GLU A 72 -14.60 -26.53 -22.41
C GLU A 72 -14.02 -27.28 -23.62
#